data_AF-A0A938RF78-F1
#
_entry.id   AF-A0A938RF78-F1
#
_cell.length_a   1.000
_cell.length_b   1.000
_cell.length_c   1.000
_cell.angle_alpha   90.00
_cell.angle_beta   90.00
_cell.angle_gamma   90.00
#
_symmetry.space_group_name_H-M   'P 1'
#
loop_
_entity.id
_entity.type
_entity.pdbx_description
1 polymer ?
#
loop_
_entity_poly.entity_id
_entity_poly.type
_entity_poly.pdbx_seq_one_letter_code
_entity_poly.pdbx_strand_id
1 'polypeptide(L)'
;RLAGMFRENGAGEVTHALLASDTADLSEAKAVLLKSDMIYISGGDVDRGMQVLSEKGMTGFLAGLYREGKPFFGLSAGSIMLAKEWVRWRDPDDERTAEIFPCMAFVPVLCDTHDEEGGWEELGRLLLLEKVGSVGYGIATGTALRVLPDGRVEALGGAVYRYVRRTEGVKRISDLMPVL
;
A
#
# COMPACT_ATOMS: atom_id res chain seq x y z
N ARG A 1 -21.79 2.24 -1.01
CA ARG A 1 -21.19 3.00 -2.14
C ARG A 1 -20.11 2.18 -2.86
N LEU A 2 -19.02 1.80 -2.19
CA LEU A 2 -17.92 1.04 -2.83
C LEU A 2 -18.31 -0.33 -3.41
N ALA A 3 -19.07 -1.14 -2.67
CA ALA A 3 -19.57 -2.42 -3.19
C ALA A 3 -20.48 -2.26 -4.43
N GLY A 4 -21.17 -1.11 -4.56
CA GLY A 4 -21.92 -0.77 -5.77
C GLY A 4 -20.99 -0.56 -6.95
N MET A 5 -19.93 0.24 -6.77
CA MET A 5 -18.93 0.52 -7.80
C MET A 5 -18.23 -0.75 -8.29
N PHE A 6 -17.87 -1.69 -7.40
CA PHE A 6 -17.29 -2.97 -7.83
C PHE A 6 -18.26 -3.78 -8.70
N ARG A 7 -19.54 -3.86 -8.31
CA ARG A 7 -20.55 -4.57 -9.10
C ARG A 7 -20.83 -3.92 -10.44
N GLU A 8 -20.87 -2.58 -10.49
CA GLU A 8 -20.97 -1.82 -11.74
C GLU A 8 -19.80 -2.09 -12.69
N ASN A 9 -18.65 -2.51 -12.16
CA ASN A 9 -17.44 -2.86 -12.91
C ASN A 9 -17.24 -4.39 -13.02
N GLY A 10 -18.30 -5.19 -12.85
CA GLY A 10 -18.30 -6.62 -13.15
C GLY A 10 -17.92 -7.55 -12.00
N ALA A 11 -17.74 -7.04 -10.78
CA ALA A 11 -17.60 -7.92 -9.62
C ALA A 11 -18.93 -8.64 -9.32
N GLY A 12 -18.84 -9.91 -8.91
CA GLY A 12 -19.98 -10.69 -8.42
C GLY A 12 -20.37 -10.29 -6.99
N GLU A 13 -20.11 -11.18 -6.04
CA GLU A 13 -20.32 -10.90 -4.62
C GLU A 13 -19.22 -9.99 -4.07
N VAL A 14 -19.61 -8.98 -3.27
CA VAL A 14 -18.68 -8.11 -2.57
C VAL A 14 -19.04 -8.13 -1.09
N THR A 15 -18.18 -8.76 -0.30
CA THR A 15 -18.44 -9.00 1.12
C THR A 15 -17.37 -8.31 1.95
N HIS A 16 -17.81 -7.53 2.94
CA HIS A 16 -16.91 -6.77 3.80
C HIS A 16 -16.42 -7.67 4.95
N ALA A 17 -15.14 -8.03 4.93
CA ALA A 17 -14.49 -8.67 6.06
C ALA A 17 -14.14 -7.62 7.12
N LEU A 18 -14.99 -7.49 8.16
CA LEU A 18 -14.78 -6.49 9.20
C LEU A 18 -13.62 -6.89 10.11
N LEU A 19 -12.49 -6.19 10.00
CA LEU A 19 -11.30 -6.45 10.84
C LEU A 19 -11.10 -5.40 11.92
N ALA A 20 -11.46 -4.14 11.68
CA ALA A 20 -11.07 -3.04 12.57
C ALA A 20 -11.89 -2.96 13.86
N SER A 21 -13.16 -3.36 13.85
CA SER A 21 -14.03 -3.28 15.03
C SER A 21 -13.54 -4.14 16.19
N ASP A 22 -13.62 -3.65 17.42
CA ASP A 22 -13.23 -4.40 18.63
C ASP A 22 -14.08 -5.66 18.83
N THR A 23 -15.30 -5.66 18.31
CA THR A 23 -16.23 -6.79 18.35
C THR A 23 -16.22 -7.63 17.06
N ALA A 24 -15.19 -7.47 16.21
CA ALA A 24 -15.08 -8.22 14.97
C ALA A 24 -14.95 -9.73 15.24
N ASP A 25 -15.79 -10.54 14.57
CA ASP A 25 -15.58 -11.98 14.49
C ASP A 25 -14.48 -12.28 13.46
N LEU A 26 -13.27 -12.53 13.98
CA LEU A 26 -12.11 -12.82 13.12
C LEU A 26 -12.21 -14.16 12.42
N SER A 27 -13.00 -15.11 12.93
CA SER A 27 -13.20 -16.40 12.28
C SER A 27 -14.08 -16.24 11.05
N GLU A 28 -15.17 -15.48 11.18
CA GLU A 28 -16.04 -15.12 10.06
C GLU A 28 -15.28 -14.30 9.01
N ALA A 29 -14.53 -13.27 9.43
CA ALA A 29 -13.74 -12.46 8.52
C ALA A 29 -12.69 -13.29 7.76
N LYS A 30 -11.99 -14.21 8.43
CA LYS A 30 -11.05 -15.14 7.76
C LYS A 30 -11.77 -16.06 6.76
N ALA A 31 -12.96 -16.55 7.10
CA ALA A 31 -13.75 -17.39 6.20
C ALA A 31 -14.20 -16.63 4.93
N VAL A 32 -14.57 -15.34 5.06
CA VAL A 32 -14.84 -14.47 3.91
C VAL A 32 -13.60 -14.35 3.03
N LEU A 33 -12.47 -13.93 3.61
CA LEU A 33 -11.21 -13.69 2.88
C LEU A 33 -10.68 -14.96 2.17
N LEU A 34 -10.83 -16.13 2.80
CA LEU A 34 -10.46 -17.42 2.21
C LEU A 34 -11.28 -17.73 0.95
N LYS A 35 -12.59 -17.47 0.99
CA LYS A 35 -13.52 -17.75 -0.11
C LYS A 35 -13.46 -16.72 -1.24
N SER A 36 -13.00 -15.50 -0.98
CA SER A 36 -12.95 -14.43 -1.99
C SER A 36 -11.93 -14.72 -3.10
N ASP A 37 -12.26 -14.38 -4.35
CA ASP A 37 -11.30 -14.49 -5.46
C ASP A 37 -10.17 -13.44 -5.39
N MET A 38 -10.47 -12.27 -4.82
CA MET A 38 -9.53 -11.15 -4.66
C MET A 38 -9.78 -10.42 -3.34
N ILE A 39 -8.76 -9.73 -2.84
CA ILE A 39 -8.85 -8.95 -1.60
C ILE A 39 -8.56 -7.47 -1.89
N TYR A 40 -9.47 -6.63 -1.42
CA TYR A 40 -9.34 -5.17 -1.47
C TYR A 40 -9.03 -4.60 -0.09
N ILE A 41 -8.01 -3.74 0.00
CA ILE A 41 -7.69 -2.97 1.20
C ILE A 41 -8.06 -1.51 0.97
N SER A 42 -9.02 -1.00 1.75
CA SER A 42 -9.46 0.39 1.65
C SER A 42 -8.42 1.38 2.17
N GLY A 43 -8.63 2.66 1.88
CA GLY A 43 -7.88 3.76 2.51
C GLY A 43 -8.21 3.96 3.99
N GLY A 44 -7.56 4.95 4.60
CA GLY A 44 -7.61 5.22 6.03
C GLY A 44 -6.24 5.74 6.50
N ASP A 45 -5.83 5.29 7.69
CA ASP A 45 -4.52 5.58 8.28
C ASP A 45 -3.66 4.30 8.24
N VAL A 46 -2.42 4.39 7.76
CA VAL A 46 -1.58 3.19 7.59
C VAL A 46 -0.99 2.68 8.88
N ASP A 47 -0.50 3.53 9.77
CA ASP A 47 0.06 3.05 11.05
C ASP A 47 -1.06 2.37 11.85
N ARG A 48 -2.23 3.01 11.97
CA ARG A 48 -3.40 2.41 12.63
C ARG A 48 -3.86 1.14 11.93
N GLY A 49 -3.90 1.11 10.59
CA GLY A 49 -4.25 -0.07 9.82
C GLY A 49 -3.31 -1.25 10.10
N MET A 50 -2.00 -1.00 10.09
CA MET A 50 -0.98 -2.01 10.39
C MET A 50 -1.02 -2.48 11.85
N GLN A 51 -1.26 -1.58 12.80
CA GLN A 51 -1.46 -1.93 14.21
C GLN A 51 -2.65 -2.88 14.39
N VAL A 52 -3.81 -2.55 13.82
CA VAL A 52 -5.00 -3.41 13.85
C VAL A 52 -4.69 -4.80 13.29
N LEU A 53 -4.02 -4.89 12.15
CA LEU A 53 -3.67 -6.18 11.54
C LEU A 53 -2.71 -6.98 12.42
N SER A 54 -1.75 -6.31 13.05
CA SER A 54 -0.77 -6.93 13.95
C SER A 54 -1.44 -7.45 15.23
N GLU A 55 -2.19 -6.58 15.93
CA GLU A 55 -2.90 -6.89 17.18
C GLU A 55 -3.87 -8.05 17.02
N LYS A 56 -4.51 -8.16 15.85
CA LYS A 56 -5.49 -9.20 15.54
C LYS A 56 -4.89 -10.44 14.86
N GLY A 57 -3.56 -10.50 14.73
CA GLY A 57 -2.85 -11.63 14.12
C GLY A 57 -3.24 -11.88 12.66
N MET A 58 -3.61 -10.82 11.93
CA MET A 58 -4.07 -10.90 10.54
C MET A 58 -2.95 -10.76 9.52
N THR A 59 -1.81 -10.13 9.87
CA THR A 59 -0.66 -9.98 8.97
C THR A 59 -0.16 -11.31 8.41
N GLY A 60 0.08 -12.30 9.27
CA GLY A 60 0.54 -13.63 8.83
C GLY A 60 -0.49 -14.39 8.00
N PHE A 61 -1.77 -14.24 8.32
CA PHE A 61 -2.87 -14.87 7.58
C PHE A 61 -2.98 -14.28 6.16
N LEU A 62 -3.00 -12.95 6.03
CA LEU A 62 -3.09 -12.27 4.73
C LEU A 62 -1.84 -12.56 3.88
N ALA A 63 -0.65 -12.61 4.49
CA ALA A 63 0.58 -13.03 3.83
C ALA A 63 0.52 -14.49 3.34
N GLY A 64 -0.22 -15.37 4.02
CA GLY A 64 -0.54 -16.71 3.53
C GLY A 64 -1.32 -16.67 2.23
N LEU A 65 -2.45 -15.94 2.22
CA LEU A 65 -3.30 -15.82 1.04
C LEU A 65 -2.56 -15.21 -0.16
N TYR A 66 -1.72 -14.20 0.08
CA TYR A 66 -0.90 -13.60 -0.97
C TYR A 66 0.08 -14.62 -1.57
N ARG A 67 0.79 -15.40 -0.73
CA ARG A 67 1.71 -16.45 -1.19
C ARG A 67 1.03 -17.58 -1.93
N GLU A 68 -0.25 -17.84 -1.63
CA GLU A 68 -1.09 -18.78 -2.36
C GLU A 68 -1.56 -18.24 -3.73
N GLY A 69 -1.19 -17.01 -4.08
CA GLY A 69 -1.49 -16.38 -5.36
C GLY A 69 -2.80 -15.61 -5.39
N LYS A 70 -3.44 -15.37 -4.24
CA LYS A 70 -4.65 -14.55 -4.18
C LYS A 70 -4.28 -13.09 -4.50
N PRO A 71 -4.92 -12.44 -5.48
CA PRO A 71 -4.64 -11.06 -5.82
C PRO A 71 -5.07 -10.09 -4.71
N PHE A 72 -4.24 -9.07 -4.48
CA PHE A 72 -4.53 -7.95 -3.59
C PHE A 72 -4.47 -6.64 -4.37
N PHE A 73 -5.35 -5.72 -4.01
CA PHE A 73 -5.28 -4.35 -4.49
C PHE A 73 -5.67 -3.40 -3.36
N GLY A 74 -4.96 -2.27 -3.29
CA GLY A 74 -5.14 -1.25 -2.27
C GLY A 74 -5.61 0.06 -2.88
N LEU A 75 -6.24 0.90 -2.07
CA LEU A 75 -6.51 2.29 -2.41
C LEU A 75 -5.93 3.20 -1.31
N SER A 76 -5.25 4.27 -1.72
CA SER A 76 -4.66 5.24 -0.79
C SER A 76 -3.77 4.52 0.24
N ALA A 77 -4.02 4.70 1.54
CA ALA A 77 -3.38 3.97 2.64
C ALA A 77 -3.31 2.46 2.42
N GLY A 78 -4.36 1.84 1.88
CA GLY A 78 -4.38 0.40 1.59
C GLY A 78 -3.32 -0.03 0.57
N SER A 79 -2.95 0.85 -0.37
CA SER A 79 -1.86 0.59 -1.33
C SER A 79 -0.52 0.52 -0.62
N ILE A 80 -0.32 1.37 0.37
CA ILE A 80 0.97 1.50 1.06
C ILE A 80 1.11 0.44 2.15
N MET A 81 0.00 0.04 2.78
CA MET A 81 -0.04 -1.15 3.63
C MET A 81 0.42 -2.43 2.91
N LEU A 82 0.19 -2.57 1.60
CA LEU A 82 0.66 -3.71 0.80
C LEU A 82 2.18 -3.65 0.50
N ALA A 83 2.76 -2.45 0.58
CA ALA A 83 4.16 -2.17 0.29
C ALA A 83 5.09 -2.71 1.39
N LYS A 84 6.41 -2.51 1.22
CA LYS A 84 7.43 -3.01 2.15
C LYS A 84 7.28 -2.40 3.54
N GLU A 85 7.20 -1.09 3.60
CA GLU A 85 7.29 -0.28 4.81
C GLU A 85 6.88 1.16 4.50
N TRP A 86 6.61 1.94 5.54
CA TRP A 86 6.36 3.38 5.41
C TRP A 86 7.06 4.14 6.55
N VAL A 87 6.84 5.44 6.62
CA VAL A 87 7.47 6.38 7.54
C VAL A 87 6.40 6.95 8.46
N ARG A 88 6.79 7.19 9.71
CA ARG A 88 6.00 7.92 10.68
C ARG A 88 6.89 8.82 11.51
N TRP A 89 6.29 9.73 12.25
CA TRP A 89 6.98 10.63 13.17
C TRP A 89 6.53 10.32 14.60
N ARG A 90 7.48 10.15 15.51
CA ARG A 90 7.15 10.01 16.94
C ARG A 90 6.63 11.31 17.52
N ASP A 91 7.12 12.43 17.01
CA ASP A 91 6.63 13.78 17.24
C ASP A 91 6.28 14.40 15.87
N PRO A 92 4.99 14.61 15.55
CA PRO A 92 4.56 15.19 14.28
C PRO A 92 5.15 16.58 13.98
N ASP A 93 5.63 17.30 15.00
CA ASP A 93 6.20 18.63 14.86
C ASP A 93 7.74 18.61 14.75
N ASP A 94 8.39 17.43 14.83
CA ASP A 94 9.84 17.27 14.72
C ASP A 94 10.26 16.24 13.66
N GLU A 95 10.66 16.75 12.49
CA GLU A 95 11.20 16.00 11.36
C GLU A 95 12.36 15.04 11.69
N ARG A 96 13.09 15.29 12.78
CA ARG A 96 14.20 14.41 13.20
C ARG A 96 13.72 13.13 13.83
N THR A 97 12.43 13.05 14.18
CA THR A 97 11.82 11.87 14.81
C THR A 97 11.25 10.88 13.81
N ALA A 98 11.40 11.15 12.50
CA ALA A 98 10.99 10.25 11.44
C ALA A 98 11.64 8.87 11.58
N GLU A 99 10.83 7.83 11.52
CA GLU A 99 11.25 6.44 11.61
C GLU A 99 10.47 5.55 10.63
N ILE A 100 11.11 4.47 10.18
CA ILE A 100 10.48 3.46 9.33
C ILE A 100 9.68 2.49 10.21
N PHE A 101 8.49 2.11 9.76
CA PHE A 101 7.74 0.98 10.32
C PHE A 101 7.34 -0.02 9.22
N PRO A 102 7.34 -1.33 9.52
CA PRO A 102 7.02 -2.36 8.53
C PRO A 102 5.53 -2.34 8.15
N CYS A 103 5.26 -2.53 6.86
CA CYS A 103 3.93 -2.78 6.32
C CYS A 103 3.73 -4.30 6.11
N MET A 104 2.78 -4.72 5.28
CA MET A 104 2.56 -6.15 5.01
C MET A 104 3.68 -6.78 4.16
N ALA A 105 4.47 -5.97 3.44
CA ALA A 105 5.61 -6.38 2.64
C ALA A 105 5.29 -7.49 1.61
N PHE A 106 4.11 -7.42 0.99
CA PHE A 106 3.74 -8.35 -0.09
C PHE A 106 4.59 -8.10 -1.33
N VAL A 107 4.95 -6.84 -1.55
CA VAL A 107 5.80 -6.40 -2.64
C VAL A 107 6.97 -5.58 -2.09
N PRO A 108 8.19 -5.73 -2.63
CA PRO A 108 9.38 -4.98 -2.19
C PRO A 108 9.39 -3.56 -2.78
N VAL A 109 8.27 -2.86 -2.64
CA VAL A 109 8.04 -1.52 -3.17
C VAL A 109 7.95 -0.52 -2.01
N LEU A 110 8.43 0.70 -2.25
CA LEU A 110 8.21 1.87 -1.41
C LEU A 110 7.29 2.80 -2.18
N CYS A 111 6.16 3.19 -1.61
CA CYS A 111 5.23 4.06 -2.31
C CYS A 111 4.50 5.00 -1.37
N ASP A 112 3.92 6.01 -1.99
CA ASP A 112 3.04 6.98 -1.38
C ASP A 112 1.88 7.29 -2.34
N THR A 113 0.76 7.83 -1.85
CA THR A 113 -0.45 8.08 -2.63
C THR A 113 -1.02 9.48 -2.36
N HIS A 114 -1.53 10.14 -3.39
CA HIS A 114 -2.29 11.41 -3.28
C HIS A 114 -1.50 12.62 -2.73
N ASP A 115 -0.18 12.68 -2.92
CA ASP A 115 0.65 13.82 -2.49
C ASP A 115 1.26 14.60 -3.68
N GLU A 116 0.50 14.75 -4.76
CA GLU A 116 0.96 15.46 -5.97
C GLU A 116 1.24 16.95 -5.70
N GLU A 117 0.45 17.58 -4.83
CA GLU A 117 0.57 18.99 -4.47
C GLU A 117 1.63 19.25 -3.40
N GLY A 118 1.81 18.31 -2.46
CA GLY A 118 2.85 18.39 -1.43
C GLY A 118 4.23 17.92 -1.91
N GLY A 119 4.30 17.25 -3.07
CA GLY A 119 5.57 16.91 -3.70
C GLY A 119 6.20 15.61 -3.19
N TRP A 120 5.39 14.74 -2.57
CA TRP A 120 5.79 13.43 -2.05
C TRP A 120 6.77 13.55 -0.89
N GLU A 121 6.48 14.42 0.08
CA GLU A 121 7.36 14.71 1.21
C GLU A 121 7.58 13.47 2.09
N GLU A 122 6.53 12.72 2.39
CA GLU A 122 6.62 11.50 3.19
C GLU A 122 7.41 10.40 2.46
N LEU A 123 7.16 10.21 1.16
CA LEU A 123 7.99 9.32 0.33
C LEU A 123 9.46 9.75 0.31
N GLY A 124 9.71 11.06 0.22
CA GLY A 124 11.05 11.63 0.29
C GLY A 124 11.71 11.29 1.62
N ARG A 125 11.01 11.49 2.75
CA ARG A 125 11.52 11.17 4.08
C ARG A 125 11.78 9.67 4.24
N LEU A 126 10.87 8.82 3.78
CA LEU A 126 11.06 7.36 3.75
C LEU A 126 12.33 6.98 2.99
N LEU A 127 12.51 7.52 1.77
CA LEU A 127 13.70 7.28 0.97
C LEU A 127 14.98 7.81 1.63
N LEU A 128 14.88 8.86 2.46
CA LEU A 128 16.04 9.37 3.19
C LEU A 128 16.54 8.43 4.29
N LEU A 129 15.66 7.59 4.84
CA LEU A 129 15.98 6.59 5.86
C LEU A 129 16.44 5.26 5.24
N GLU A 130 16.18 5.07 3.94
CA GLU A 130 16.53 3.89 3.18
C GLU A 130 17.97 3.93 2.61
N LYS A 131 18.43 2.78 2.12
CA LYS A 131 19.75 2.65 1.50
C LYS A 131 19.87 3.46 0.21
N VAL A 132 21.09 3.93 -0.09
CA VAL A 132 21.40 4.54 -1.39
C VAL A 132 21.06 3.56 -2.53
N GLY A 133 20.32 4.05 -3.51
CA GLY A 133 19.80 3.26 -4.63
C GLY A 133 18.36 2.77 -4.45
N SER A 134 17.75 2.88 -3.27
CA SER A 134 16.32 2.58 -3.09
C SER A 134 15.46 3.49 -3.97
N VAL A 135 14.43 2.91 -4.58
CA VAL A 135 13.48 3.60 -5.48
C VAL A 135 12.10 3.61 -4.84
N GLY A 136 11.47 4.77 -4.83
CA GLY A 136 10.11 4.98 -4.36
C GLY A 136 9.18 5.47 -5.47
N TYR A 137 7.89 5.21 -5.30
CA TYR A 137 6.86 5.47 -6.31
C TYR A 137 5.75 6.36 -5.73
N GLY A 138 5.58 7.55 -6.31
CA GLY A 138 4.42 8.41 -6.03
C GLY A 138 3.25 8.04 -6.92
N ILE A 139 2.19 7.50 -6.34
CA ILE A 139 0.99 7.04 -7.06
C ILE A 139 -0.05 8.16 -7.06
N ALA A 140 -0.14 8.87 -8.17
CA ALA A 140 -1.08 9.97 -8.34
C ALA A 140 -2.53 9.49 -8.41
N THR A 141 -3.45 10.39 -8.11
CA THR A 141 -4.89 10.23 -8.21
C THR A 141 -5.29 9.78 -9.61
N GLY A 142 -6.11 8.73 -9.67
CA GLY A 142 -6.54 8.13 -10.94
C GLY A 142 -5.51 7.21 -11.59
N THR A 143 -4.34 7.00 -10.96
CA THR A 143 -3.31 6.06 -11.42
C THR A 143 -3.19 4.86 -10.49
N ALA A 144 -2.49 3.82 -10.94
CA ALA A 144 -2.13 2.69 -10.09
C ALA A 144 -0.74 2.16 -10.43
N LEU A 145 -0.08 1.59 -9.42
CA LEU A 145 1.14 0.81 -9.58
C LEU A 145 0.78 -0.68 -9.50
N ARG A 146 0.94 -1.40 -10.60
CA ARG A 146 0.76 -2.84 -10.66
C ARG A 146 2.11 -3.52 -10.47
N VAL A 147 2.19 -4.44 -9.51
CA VAL A 147 3.37 -5.29 -9.31
C VAL A 147 3.05 -6.68 -9.83
N LEU A 148 3.85 -7.16 -10.77
CA LEU A 148 3.71 -8.50 -11.35
C LEU A 148 4.39 -9.55 -10.46
N PRO A 149 4.03 -10.85 -10.60
CA PRO A 149 4.64 -11.92 -9.81
C PRO A 149 6.17 -12.03 -9.95
N ASP A 150 6.74 -11.55 -11.06
CA ASP A 150 8.18 -11.50 -11.29
C ASP A 150 8.87 -10.24 -10.69
N GLY A 151 8.12 -9.42 -9.97
CA GLY A 151 8.60 -8.19 -9.33
C GLY A 151 8.67 -6.98 -10.25
N ARG A 152 8.30 -7.11 -11.54
CA ARG A 152 8.21 -5.94 -12.42
C ARG A 152 7.06 -5.03 -11.97
N VAL A 153 7.27 -3.73 -12.16
CA VAL A 153 6.29 -2.69 -11.86
C VAL A 153 5.78 -2.05 -13.15
N GLU A 154 4.47 -1.87 -13.23
CA GLU A 154 3.77 -1.23 -14.36
C GLU A 154 2.90 -0.09 -13.85
N ALA A 155 2.87 1.02 -14.57
CA ALA A 155 1.93 2.10 -14.30
C ALA A 155 0.61 1.83 -15.05
N LEU A 156 -0.51 2.16 -14.43
CA LEU A 156 -1.85 2.09 -15.02
C LEU A 156 -2.56 3.44 -14.86
N GLY A 157 -3.41 3.80 -15.83
CA GLY A 157 -4.24 5.02 -15.81
C GLY A 157 -3.48 6.33 -16.09
N GLY A 158 -2.20 6.41 -15.73
CA GLY A 158 -1.34 7.57 -15.95
C GLY A 158 0.09 7.33 -15.50
N ALA A 159 0.91 8.38 -15.46
CA ALA A 159 2.29 8.29 -15.01
C ALA A 159 2.38 8.03 -13.50
N VAL A 160 3.28 7.15 -13.08
CA VAL A 160 3.67 6.96 -11.67
C VAL A 160 5.03 7.60 -11.46
N TYR A 161 5.11 8.52 -10.49
CA TYR A 161 6.27 9.33 -10.23
C TYR A 161 7.36 8.47 -9.60
N ARG A 162 8.63 8.65 -10.01
CA ARG A 162 9.74 7.87 -9.46
C ARG A 162 10.80 8.73 -8.80
N TYR A 163 11.19 8.31 -7.60
CA TYR A 163 12.20 8.95 -6.78
C TYR A 163 13.26 7.94 -6.40
N VAL A 164 14.51 8.37 -6.30
CA VAL A 164 15.63 7.51 -5.91
C VAL A 164 16.45 8.15 -4.80
N ARG A 165 16.81 7.35 -3.79
CA ARG A 165 17.78 7.76 -2.78
C ARG A 165 19.18 7.79 -3.39
N ARG A 166 19.82 8.96 -3.39
CA ARG A 166 21.22 9.21 -3.74
C ARG A 166 22.04 9.53 -2.49
N THR A 167 23.34 9.70 -2.62
CA THR A 167 24.21 10.07 -1.49
C THR A 167 23.85 11.46 -0.97
N GLU A 168 23.52 12.38 -1.87
CA GLU A 168 23.21 13.79 -1.61
C GLU A 168 21.75 14.06 -1.20
N GLY A 169 20.88 13.05 -1.21
CA GLY A 169 19.45 13.22 -0.91
C GLY A 169 18.55 12.40 -1.83
N VAL A 170 17.30 12.81 -2.00
CA VAL A 170 16.33 12.16 -2.90
C VAL A 170 16.22 12.93 -4.20
N LYS A 171 16.22 12.23 -5.34
CA LYS A 171 16.06 12.84 -6.66
C LYS A 171 14.93 12.19 -7.43
N ARG A 172 14.13 13.00 -8.13
CA ARG A 172 13.18 12.50 -9.14
C ARG A 172 13.98 11.96 -10.34
N ILE A 173 13.55 10.81 -10.84
CA ILE A 173 14.06 10.19 -12.07
C ILE A 173 12.91 10.12 -13.08
N SER A 174 13.18 9.63 -14.30
CA SER A 174 12.13 9.43 -15.31
C SER A 174 10.95 8.68 -14.70
N ASP A 175 9.72 9.13 -14.92
CA ASP A 175 8.54 8.49 -14.37
C ASP A 175 8.29 7.11 -15.02
N LEU A 176 7.45 6.30 -14.38
CA LEU A 176 6.95 5.07 -14.98
C LEU A 176 5.70 5.41 -15.80
N MET A 177 5.78 5.20 -17.11
CA MET A 177 4.66 5.45 -18.03
C MET A 177 3.84 4.17 -18.19
N PRO A 178 2.51 4.29 -18.41
CA PRO A 178 1.68 3.13 -18.69
C PRO A 178 2.11 2.46 -20.00
N VAL A 179 2.11 1.13 -20.00
CA VAL A 179 2.32 0.35 -21.22
C VAL A 179 1.03 0.41 -22.02
N LEU A 180 1.10 0.92 -23.25
CA LEU A 180 0.00 0.97 -24.20
C LEU A 180 -0.34 -0.42 -24.75
#